data_AF-A0A7Y4XAP6-F1
#
_entry.id   AF-A0A7Y4XAP6-F1
#
_cell.length_a   1.000
_cell.length_b   1.000
_cell.length_c   1.000
_cell.angle_alpha   90.00
_cell.angle_beta   90.00
_cell.angle_gamma   90.00
#
_symmetry.space_group_name_H-M   'P 1'
#
loop_
_entity.id
_entity.type
_entity.pdbx_description
1 polymer ?
#
loop_
_entity_poly.entity_id
_entity_poly.type
_entity_poly.pdbx_seq_one_letter_code
_entity_poly.pdbx_strand_id
1 'polypeptide(L)'
;MITNKLEGRLATTQPLDLAALGKTWTPPPPAFHAAPEAEDVLSGMPYWAARGLVYLIAGFVIAALLWAGSSIVDIVVTARGTLVPEGRVRAVQAALGGTVQSVYVKEGDTVAAGHPLVQIDAAELRARLTKLREELATSREQLRRLLASEGPVAATLEQQNRIARLESEAAAAEISLRQTTVRAPYDGVLTELAVRGPGNVVQAGQQVAALAPAGAQLVIEAQVLNKDMARIAVGLPVKLKFDAFPFQEYGVVNGHILTVAPDAAGESGRGASYKVTIQPGQASSGKTLALRSGMTATAEIITERKTILHLLLEPFRKLREGI
;
A
#
# COMPACT_ATOMS: atom_id res chain seq x y z
N MET A 1 -77.20 -9.20 11.02
CA MET A 1 -77.02 -8.76 12.42
C MET A 1 -76.99 -7.23 12.36
N ILE A 2 -78.12 -6.51 12.45
CA ILE A 2 -78.88 -6.12 13.67
C ILE A 2 -77.87 -5.78 14.79
N THR A 3 -77.73 -4.55 15.29
CA THR A 3 -78.76 -3.78 16.02
C THR A 3 -78.46 -2.28 16.16
N ASN A 4 -79.50 -1.50 15.90
CA ASN A 4 -79.90 -0.25 16.53
C ASN A 4 -79.92 -0.36 18.09
N LYS A 5 -79.49 0.66 18.85
CA LYS A 5 -80.17 1.09 20.10
C LYS A 5 -79.54 2.29 20.84
N LEU A 6 -80.44 3.23 21.18
CA LEU A 6 -80.49 4.13 22.35
C LEU A 6 -79.57 5.35 22.32
N GLU A 7 -80.07 6.55 22.03
CA GLU A 7 -80.91 7.40 22.91
C GLU A 7 -80.37 7.55 24.34
N GLY A 8 -80.10 8.81 24.72
CA GLY A 8 -80.18 9.25 26.11
C GLY A 8 -78.88 9.78 26.72
N ARG A 9 -78.62 11.08 26.55
CA ARG A 9 -78.60 12.05 27.67
C ARG A 9 -78.23 13.44 27.18
N LEU A 10 -79.23 14.31 27.24
CA LEU A 10 -79.10 15.76 27.19
C LEU A 10 -78.17 16.19 28.33
N ALA A 11 -76.93 16.53 28.00
CA ALA A 11 -76.10 17.39 28.84
C ALA A 11 -76.38 18.83 28.41
N THR A 12 -77.30 19.45 29.13
CA THR A 12 -77.57 20.89 29.17
C THR A 12 -76.25 21.64 29.38
N THR A 13 -75.64 22.12 28.30
CA THR A 13 -74.77 23.29 28.35
C THR A 13 -75.63 24.45 27.88
N GLN A 14 -76.29 25.12 28.82
CA GLN A 14 -76.84 26.44 28.55
C GLN A 14 -75.70 27.28 27.97
N PRO A 15 -75.84 27.87 26.77
CA PRO A 15 -74.90 28.88 26.35
C PRO A 15 -75.01 30.02 27.36
N LEU A 16 -73.89 30.44 27.96
CA LEU A 16 -73.85 31.71 28.69
C LEU A 16 -74.33 32.79 27.72
N ASP A 17 -75.52 33.33 27.97
CA ASP A 17 -76.07 34.41 27.16
C ASP A 17 -75.35 35.72 27.54
N LEU A 18 -74.26 35.98 26.81
CA LEU A 18 -73.42 37.16 26.96
C LEU A 18 -74.20 38.46 26.64
N ALA A 19 -75.40 38.38 26.06
CA ALA A 19 -76.26 39.54 25.81
C ALA A 19 -76.87 40.12 27.10
N ALA A 20 -77.02 39.31 28.17
CA ALA A 20 -77.57 39.76 29.45
C ALA A 20 -76.61 40.65 30.27
N LEU A 21 -75.33 40.75 29.89
CA LEU A 21 -74.30 41.56 30.56
C LEU A 21 -74.00 42.90 29.84
N GLY A 22 -74.78 43.26 28.80
CA GLY A 22 -74.69 44.57 28.13
C GLY A 22 -73.34 44.86 27.45
N LYS A 23 -72.49 43.85 27.26
CA LYS A 23 -71.18 43.97 26.61
C LYS A 23 -71.10 42.99 25.45
N THR A 24 -71.22 43.51 24.23
CA THR A 24 -70.96 42.75 23.00
C THR A 24 -69.47 42.46 22.90
N TRP A 25 -69.06 41.23 23.18
CA TRP A 25 -67.70 40.80 22.87
C TRP A 25 -67.56 40.69 21.35
N THR A 26 -66.82 41.63 20.76
CA THR A 26 -66.36 41.53 19.38
C THR A 26 -64.93 40.98 19.43
N PRO A 27 -64.62 39.87 18.74
CA PRO A 27 -63.25 39.40 18.68
C PRO A 27 -62.37 40.51 18.06
N PRO A 28 -61.20 40.83 18.64
CA PRO A 28 -60.29 41.76 18.00
C PRO A 28 -59.92 41.21 16.61
N PRO A 29 -59.80 42.07 15.58
CA PRO A 29 -59.39 41.62 14.25
C PRO A 29 -58.08 40.84 14.37
N PRO A 30 -57.87 39.79 13.55
CA PRO A 30 -56.64 39.01 13.61
C PRO A 30 -55.45 39.97 13.45
N ALA A 31 -54.63 40.08 14.51
CA ALA A 31 -53.51 41.02 14.55
C ALA A 31 -52.36 40.66 13.59
N PHE A 32 -52.49 39.55 12.87
CA PHE A 32 -51.61 39.15 11.80
C PHE A 32 -52.38 39.29 10.50
N HIS A 33 -52.08 40.34 9.73
CA HIS A 33 -52.34 40.30 8.29
C HIS A 33 -51.70 39.02 7.77
N ALA A 34 -52.46 38.20 7.02
CA ALA A 34 -51.85 37.11 6.27
C ALA A 34 -50.64 37.68 5.54
N ALA A 35 -49.47 37.03 5.66
CA ALA A 35 -48.31 37.44 4.89
C ALA A 35 -48.78 37.56 3.44
N PRO A 36 -48.49 38.69 2.75
CA PRO A 36 -49.03 38.93 1.42
C PRO A 36 -48.70 37.71 0.56
N GLU A 37 -49.73 37.15 -0.07
CA GLU A 37 -49.55 36.00 -0.95
C GLU A 37 -48.59 36.42 -2.08
N ALA A 38 -47.79 35.49 -2.59
CA ALA A 38 -46.77 35.82 -3.59
C ALA A 38 -47.35 36.58 -4.81
N GLU A 39 -48.65 36.40 -5.08
CA GLU A 39 -49.41 37.08 -6.12
C GLU A 39 -49.62 38.58 -5.88
N ASP A 40 -49.88 39.00 -4.64
CA ASP A 40 -50.06 40.43 -4.27
C ASP A 40 -48.74 41.20 -4.32
N VAL A 41 -47.62 40.53 -4.01
CA VAL A 41 -46.28 41.13 -4.08
C VAL A 41 -45.83 41.31 -5.54
N LEU A 42 -46.16 40.35 -6.42
CA LEU A 42 -45.77 40.40 -7.83
C LEU A 42 -46.60 41.39 -8.65
N SER A 43 -47.88 41.57 -8.32
CA SER A 43 -48.80 42.46 -9.04
C SER A 43 -48.60 43.96 -8.74
N GLY A 44 -48.06 44.31 -7.56
CA GLY A 44 -47.76 45.69 -7.18
C GLY A 44 -46.42 46.24 -7.70
N MET A 45 -45.60 45.43 -8.36
CA MET A 45 -44.23 45.79 -8.73
C MET A 45 -44.17 46.50 -10.10
N PRO A 46 -43.46 47.64 -10.24
CA PRO A 46 -43.36 48.32 -11.52
C PRO A 46 -42.62 47.44 -12.54
N TYR A 47 -43.05 47.48 -13.80
CA TYR A 47 -42.59 46.58 -14.88
C TYR A 47 -41.07 46.56 -15.09
N TRP A 48 -40.35 47.65 -14.76
CA TRP A 48 -38.89 47.70 -14.82
C TRP A 48 -38.21 46.91 -13.70
N ALA A 49 -38.82 46.83 -12.50
CA ALA A 49 -38.31 46.07 -11.37
C ALA A 49 -38.51 44.57 -11.57
N ALA A 50 -39.68 44.16 -12.07
CA ALA A 50 -39.94 42.76 -12.44
C ALA A 50 -38.99 42.27 -13.55
N ARG A 51 -38.76 43.07 -14.60
CA ARG A 51 -37.76 42.76 -15.65
C ARG A 51 -36.33 42.75 -15.13
N GLY A 52 -35.98 43.70 -14.26
CA GLY A 52 -34.68 43.75 -13.60
C GLY A 52 -34.38 42.48 -12.78
N LEU A 53 -35.38 41.98 -12.04
CA LEU A 53 -35.28 40.73 -11.30
C LEU A 53 -35.05 39.53 -12.24
N VAL A 54 -35.77 39.46 -13.35
CA VAL A 54 -35.59 38.39 -14.37
C VAL A 54 -34.18 38.44 -14.97
N TYR A 55 -33.68 39.61 -15.35
CA TYR A 55 -32.32 39.74 -15.90
C TYR A 55 -31.23 39.44 -14.86
N LEU A 56 -31.44 39.79 -13.59
CA LEU A 56 -30.53 39.45 -12.50
C LEU A 56 -30.45 37.93 -12.35
N ILE A 57 -31.59 37.24 -12.28
CA ILE A 57 -31.65 35.78 -12.19
C ILE A 57 -30.98 35.16 -13.43
N ALA A 58 -31.30 35.63 -14.63
CA ALA A 58 -30.69 35.12 -15.86
C ALA A 58 -29.17 35.34 -15.88
N GLY A 59 -28.69 36.52 -15.46
CA GLY A 59 -27.27 36.83 -15.33
C GLY A 59 -26.57 35.92 -14.32
N PHE A 60 -27.20 35.65 -13.17
CA PHE A 60 -26.67 34.73 -12.17
C PHE A 60 -26.59 33.30 -12.71
N VAL A 61 -27.60 32.83 -13.44
CA VAL A 61 -27.58 31.50 -14.07
C VAL A 61 -26.46 31.40 -15.11
N ILE A 62 -26.29 32.42 -15.95
CA ILE A 62 -25.19 32.46 -16.94
C ILE A 62 -23.84 32.45 -16.23
N ALA A 63 -23.67 33.28 -15.18
CA ALA A 63 -22.45 33.32 -14.39
C ALA A 63 -22.17 31.96 -13.72
N ALA A 64 -23.19 31.30 -13.18
CA ALA A 64 -23.08 29.97 -12.59
C ALA A 64 -22.71 28.91 -13.63
N LEU A 65 -23.27 28.96 -14.84
CA LEU A 65 -22.93 28.04 -15.93
C LEU A 65 -21.50 28.26 -16.44
N LEU A 66 -21.06 29.51 -16.57
CA LEU A 66 -19.68 29.86 -16.94
C LEU A 66 -18.71 29.40 -15.85
N TRP A 67 -19.03 29.64 -14.58
CA TRP A 67 -18.23 29.18 -13.45
C TRP A 67 -18.18 27.64 -13.39
N ALA A 68 -19.31 26.96 -13.52
CA ALA A 68 -19.38 25.50 -13.52
C ALA A 68 -18.66 24.88 -14.73
N GLY A 69 -18.66 25.57 -15.87
CA GLY A 69 -17.91 25.19 -17.07
C GLY A 69 -16.41 25.43 -16.93
N SER A 70 -16.00 26.45 -16.18
CA SER A 70 -14.58 26.78 -15.97
C SER A 70 -13.96 26.07 -14.76
N SER A 71 -14.77 25.54 -13.83
CA SER A 71 -14.28 24.88 -12.63
C SER A 71 -13.92 23.42 -12.90
N ILE A 72 -12.65 23.07 -12.64
CA ILE A 72 -12.09 21.72 -12.84
C ILE A 72 -12.15 20.95 -11.51
N VAL A 73 -12.59 19.70 -11.57
CA VAL A 73 -12.66 18.76 -10.45
C VAL A 73 -11.85 17.51 -10.80
N ASP A 74 -10.96 17.11 -9.90
CA ASP A 74 -10.15 15.90 -10.03
C ASP A 74 -10.98 14.67 -9.61
N ILE A 75 -11.10 13.68 -10.50
CA ILE A 75 -11.67 12.37 -10.18
C ILE A 75 -10.54 11.47 -9.69
N VAL A 76 -10.65 11.04 -8.43
CA VAL A 76 -9.63 10.22 -7.77
C VAL A 76 -10.09 8.79 -7.57
N VAL A 77 -9.16 7.86 -7.74
CA VAL A 77 -9.29 6.46 -7.33
C VAL A 77 -8.43 6.26 -6.10
N THR A 78 -9.01 5.72 -5.04
CA THR A 78 -8.30 5.46 -3.78
C THR A 78 -7.73 4.05 -3.78
N ALA A 79 -6.43 3.95 -3.54
CA ALA A 79 -5.71 2.69 -3.40
C ALA A 79 -4.92 2.69 -2.10
N ARG A 80 -4.93 1.58 -1.36
CA ARG A 80 -4.08 1.42 -0.17
C ARG A 80 -2.79 0.71 -0.57
N GLY A 81 -1.67 1.16 -0.03
CA GLY A 81 -0.38 0.57 -0.31
C GLY A 81 0.59 0.66 0.85
N THR A 82 1.69 -0.05 0.71
CA THR A 82 2.81 -0.07 1.66
C THR A 82 4.07 0.45 0.98
N LEU A 83 4.89 1.16 1.76
CA LEU A 83 6.17 1.67 1.33
C LEU A 83 7.18 0.52 1.34
N VAL A 84 7.82 0.26 0.21
CA VAL A 84 8.84 -0.78 0.05
C VAL A 84 10.03 -0.22 -0.73
N PRO A 85 11.25 -0.73 -0.52
CA PRO A 85 12.41 -0.34 -1.32
C PRO A 85 12.22 -0.73 -2.79
N GLU A 86 12.57 0.19 -3.70
CA GLU A 86 12.55 -0.01 -5.14
C GLU A 86 13.67 -0.96 -5.54
N GLY A 87 13.27 -2.06 -6.17
CA GLY A 87 14.16 -3.15 -6.53
C GLY A 87 13.67 -4.46 -5.94
N ARG A 88 14.07 -5.57 -6.56
CA ARG A 88 13.73 -6.88 -6.02
C ARG A 88 14.56 -7.11 -4.77
N VAL A 89 13.90 -7.14 -3.61
CA VAL A 89 14.45 -7.74 -2.40
C VAL A 89 14.96 -9.12 -2.80
N ARG A 90 16.26 -9.38 -2.64
CA ARG A 90 16.82 -10.69 -2.97
C ARG A 90 16.82 -11.55 -1.72
N ALA A 91 16.22 -12.73 -1.87
CA ALA A 91 16.35 -13.79 -0.89
C ALA A 91 17.80 -14.27 -0.85
N VAL A 92 18.40 -14.23 0.33
CA VAL A 92 19.66 -14.90 0.62
C VAL A 92 19.33 -16.30 1.10
N GLN A 93 19.82 -17.27 0.34
CA GLN A 93 19.56 -18.69 0.58
C GLN A 93 20.77 -19.36 1.20
N ALA A 94 20.52 -20.39 2.01
CA ALA A 94 21.58 -21.25 2.49
C ALA A 94 22.13 -22.10 1.33
N ALA A 95 23.44 -22.03 1.07
CA ALA A 95 24.06 -22.88 0.05
C ALA A 95 24.10 -24.36 0.48
N LEU A 96 24.19 -24.61 1.78
CA LEU A 96 24.22 -25.93 2.39
C LEU A 96 23.15 -26.04 3.48
N GLY A 97 22.63 -27.24 3.68
CA GLY A 97 21.75 -27.54 4.80
C GLY A 97 22.54 -27.85 6.08
N GLY A 98 21.88 -27.67 7.22
CA GLY A 98 22.42 -28.02 8.54
C GLY A 98 21.70 -27.29 9.67
N THR A 99 22.19 -27.48 10.89
CA THR A 99 21.63 -26.83 12.08
C THR A 99 22.31 -25.48 12.29
N VAL A 100 21.52 -24.43 12.53
CA VAL A 100 22.04 -23.09 12.82
C VAL A 100 22.74 -23.09 14.17
N GLN A 101 24.02 -22.73 14.17
CA GLN A 101 24.85 -22.59 15.37
C GLN A 101 24.67 -21.20 15.99
N SER A 102 24.68 -20.15 15.18
CA SER A 102 24.53 -18.76 15.63
C SER A 102 23.96 -17.86 14.55
N VAL A 103 23.30 -16.79 14.97
CA VAL A 103 22.74 -15.74 14.13
C VAL A 103 23.41 -14.42 14.56
N TYR A 104 23.97 -13.68 13.61
CA TYR A 104 24.77 -12.48 13.90
C TYR A 104 24.00 -11.16 13.70
N VAL A 105 22.84 -11.21 13.05
CA VAL A 105 22.08 -10.03 12.61
C VAL A 105 20.62 -10.12 13.04
N LYS A 106 19.95 -8.97 13.05
CA LYS A 106 18.52 -8.83 13.30
C LYS A 106 17.84 -8.13 12.14
N GLU A 107 16.53 -8.34 12.02
CA GLU A 107 15.72 -7.60 11.05
C GLU A 107 15.86 -6.09 11.27
N GLY A 108 16.04 -5.35 10.18
CA GLY A 108 16.33 -3.92 10.19
C GLY A 108 17.81 -3.55 10.24
N ASP A 109 18.72 -4.50 10.49
CA ASP A 109 20.16 -4.21 10.49
C ASP A 109 20.66 -3.88 9.08
N THR A 110 21.56 -2.90 9.00
CA THR A 110 22.30 -2.60 7.77
C THR A 110 23.57 -3.43 7.73
N VAL A 111 23.75 -4.19 6.65
CA VAL A 111 24.87 -5.12 6.46
C VAL A 111 25.66 -4.76 5.21
N ALA A 112 26.97 -4.91 5.28
CA ALA A 112 27.85 -4.80 4.12
C ALA A 112 27.96 -6.14 3.38
N ALA A 113 28.37 -6.10 2.12
CA ALA A 113 28.68 -7.28 1.31
C ALA A 113 29.72 -8.17 2.03
N GLY A 114 29.45 -9.47 2.10
CA GLY A 114 30.28 -10.45 2.79
C GLY A 114 30.06 -10.55 4.30
N HIS A 115 29.24 -9.67 4.90
CA HIS A 115 28.94 -9.74 6.33
C HIS A 115 28.24 -11.06 6.69
N PRO A 116 28.68 -11.78 7.73
CA PRO A 116 28.08 -13.04 8.14
C PRO A 116 26.68 -12.79 8.73
N LEU A 117 25.67 -13.48 8.22
CA LEU A 117 24.29 -13.40 8.70
C LEU A 117 23.99 -14.54 9.68
N VAL A 118 24.29 -15.76 9.23
CA VAL A 118 23.99 -17.01 9.96
C VAL A 118 25.16 -17.97 9.82
N GLN A 119 25.55 -18.61 10.92
CA GLN A 119 26.50 -19.71 10.93
C GLN A 119 25.77 -21.04 11.08
N ILE A 120 25.98 -21.94 10.14
CA ILE A 120 25.55 -23.34 10.23
C ILE A 120 26.64 -24.12 10.96
N ASP A 121 26.23 -25.09 11.77
CA ASP A 121 27.14 -25.99 12.45
C ASP A 121 28.02 -26.71 11.43
N ALA A 122 29.32 -26.58 11.65
CA ALA A 122 30.35 -27.06 10.77
C ALA A 122 31.31 -28.02 11.48
N ALA A 123 30.96 -28.55 12.66
CA ALA A 123 31.83 -29.42 13.44
C ALA A 123 32.30 -30.64 12.63
N GLU A 124 31.37 -31.33 11.95
CA GLU A 124 31.68 -32.49 11.11
C GLU A 124 32.55 -32.12 9.89
N LEU A 125 32.20 -31.02 9.20
CA LEU A 125 32.95 -30.52 8.05
C LEU A 125 34.39 -30.12 8.43
N ARG A 126 34.57 -29.48 9.59
CA ARG A 126 35.89 -29.13 10.13
C ARG A 126 36.70 -30.38 10.44
N ALA A 127 36.10 -31.36 11.12
CA ALA A 127 36.77 -32.62 11.45
C ALA A 127 37.22 -33.37 10.17
N ARG A 128 36.36 -33.42 9.15
CA ARG A 128 36.68 -34.02 7.85
C ARG A 128 37.84 -33.29 7.14
N LEU A 129 37.83 -31.95 7.14
CA LEU A 129 38.89 -31.17 6.53
C LEU A 129 40.24 -31.35 7.25
N THR A 130 40.23 -31.43 8.59
CA THR A 130 41.44 -31.72 9.38
C THR A 130 42.01 -33.08 9.02
N LYS A 131 41.17 -34.13 8.98
CA LYS A 131 41.59 -35.48 8.59
C LYS A 131 42.21 -35.52 7.19
N LEU A 132 41.57 -34.87 6.20
CA LEU A 132 42.11 -34.79 4.84
C LEU A 132 43.46 -34.08 4.78
N ARG A 133 43.64 -33.01 5.56
CA ARG A 133 44.92 -32.29 5.63
C ARG A 133 46.03 -33.13 6.27
N GLU A 134 45.70 -33.94 7.27
CA GLU A 134 46.64 -34.89 7.88
C GLU A 134 47.05 -36.00 6.90
N GLU A 135 46.09 -36.62 6.21
CA GLU A 135 46.37 -37.64 5.17
C GLU A 135 47.20 -37.08 4.01
N LEU A 136 46.98 -35.82 3.65
CA LEU A 136 47.73 -35.12 2.63
C LEU A 136 49.16 -34.79 3.10
N ALA A 137 49.34 -34.41 4.37
CA ALA A 137 50.67 -34.19 4.94
C ALA A 137 51.48 -35.49 5.00
N THR A 138 50.87 -36.61 5.43
CA THR A 138 51.53 -37.92 5.45
C THR A 138 51.88 -38.39 4.04
N SER A 139 50.97 -38.21 3.08
CA SER A 139 51.21 -38.57 1.68
C SER A 139 52.35 -37.76 1.05
N ARG A 140 52.46 -36.46 1.36
CA ARG A 140 53.57 -35.60 0.92
C ARG A 140 54.91 -36.02 1.52
N GLU A 141 54.92 -36.40 2.80
CA GLU A 141 56.14 -36.90 3.46
C GLU A 141 56.60 -38.23 2.84
N GLN A 142 55.67 -39.15 2.55
CA GLN A 142 55.98 -40.38 1.83
C GLN A 142 56.56 -40.12 0.44
N LEU A 143 55.99 -39.17 -0.32
CA LEU A 143 56.54 -38.77 -1.62
C LEU A 143 57.97 -38.22 -1.46
N ARG A 144 58.21 -37.37 -0.46
CA ARG A 144 59.54 -36.81 -0.19
C ARG A 144 60.56 -37.91 0.10
N ARG A 145 60.19 -38.94 0.85
CA ARG A 145 61.05 -40.11 1.12
C ARG A 145 61.35 -40.91 -0.14
N LEU A 146 60.35 -41.16 -0.98
CA LEU A 146 60.52 -41.86 -2.26
C LEU A 146 61.45 -41.09 -3.22
N LEU A 147 61.32 -39.77 -3.28
CA LEU A 147 62.20 -38.92 -4.07
C LEU A 147 63.63 -38.91 -3.54
N ALA A 148 63.81 -38.90 -2.21
CA ALA A 148 65.13 -38.96 -1.58
C ALA A 148 65.83 -40.32 -1.74
N SER A 149 65.07 -41.41 -1.87
CA SER A 149 65.59 -42.77 -2.05
C SER A 149 65.72 -43.20 -3.52
N GLU A 150 65.54 -42.28 -4.49
CA GLU A 150 65.48 -42.59 -5.93
C GLU A 150 64.53 -43.77 -6.25
N GLY A 151 63.34 -43.75 -5.66
CA GLY A 151 62.35 -44.81 -5.81
C GLY A 151 61.85 -44.98 -7.26
N PRO A 152 61.16 -46.09 -7.56
CA PRO A 152 60.63 -46.35 -8.91
C PRO A 152 59.74 -45.20 -9.40
N VAL A 153 59.91 -44.80 -10.67
CA VAL A 153 59.11 -43.72 -11.29
C VAL A 153 57.61 -44.01 -11.17
N ALA A 154 57.19 -45.27 -11.34
CA ALA A 154 55.80 -45.68 -11.19
C ALA A 154 55.23 -45.40 -9.79
N ALA A 155 55.97 -45.75 -8.72
CA ALA A 155 55.54 -45.50 -7.33
C ALA A 155 55.46 -43.99 -7.02
N THR A 156 56.37 -43.20 -7.59
CA THR A 156 56.37 -41.74 -7.47
C THR A 156 55.13 -41.13 -8.14
N LEU A 157 54.79 -41.59 -9.35
CA LEU A 157 53.61 -41.13 -10.09
C LEU A 157 52.29 -41.52 -9.38
N GLU A 158 52.19 -42.74 -8.85
CA GLU A 158 51.03 -43.18 -8.07
C GLU A 158 50.84 -42.30 -6.82
N GLN A 159 51.92 -42.00 -6.11
CA GLN A 159 51.85 -41.15 -4.92
C GLN A 159 51.49 -39.70 -5.26
N GLN A 160 52.01 -39.16 -6.37
CA GLN A 160 51.61 -37.85 -6.88
C GLN A 160 50.12 -37.80 -7.22
N ASN A 161 49.59 -38.83 -7.89
CA ASN A 161 48.16 -38.93 -8.20
C ASN A 161 47.30 -39.00 -6.93
N ARG A 162 47.77 -39.71 -5.88
CA ARG A 162 47.11 -39.74 -4.58
C ARG A 162 47.07 -38.34 -3.94
N ILE A 163 48.18 -37.61 -3.97
CA ILE A 163 48.24 -36.24 -3.44
C ILE A 163 47.28 -35.33 -4.21
N ALA A 164 47.27 -35.38 -5.54
CA ALA A 164 46.37 -34.57 -6.36
C ALA A 164 44.88 -34.83 -6.07
N ARG A 165 44.51 -36.09 -5.80
CA ARG A 165 43.15 -36.46 -5.36
C ARG A 165 42.82 -35.89 -3.98
N LEU A 166 43.70 -36.09 -2.99
CA LEU A 166 43.51 -35.56 -1.64
C LEU A 166 43.45 -34.02 -1.63
N GLU A 167 44.24 -33.36 -2.47
CA GLU A 167 44.21 -31.90 -2.65
C GLU A 167 42.84 -31.44 -3.18
N SER A 168 42.31 -32.13 -4.18
CA SER A 168 41.00 -31.83 -4.75
C SER A 168 39.87 -32.05 -3.73
N GLU A 169 39.94 -33.13 -2.94
CA GLU A 169 38.98 -33.41 -1.87
C GLU A 169 39.05 -32.39 -0.72
N ALA A 170 40.27 -31.98 -0.33
CA ALA A 170 40.48 -30.95 0.68
C ALA A 170 39.97 -29.58 0.21
N ALA A 171 40.20 -29.24 -1.07
CA ALA A 171 39.67 -28.01 -1.66
C ALA A 171 38.13 -28.00 -1.70
N ALA A 172 37.51 -29.12 -2.07
CA ALA A 172 36.06 -29.25 -2.04
C ALA A 172 35.50 -29.12 -0.61
N ALA A 173 36.12 -29.79 0.37
CA ALA A 173 35.73 -29.69 1.78
C ALA A 173 35.90 -28.26 2.34
N GLU A 174 36.94 -27.52 1.90
CA GLU A 174 37.13 -26.12 2.28
C GLU A 174 36.06 -25.19 1.68
N ILE A 175 35.65 -25.42 0.43
CA ILE A 175 34.54 -24.69 -0.20
C ILE A 175 33.25 -24.95 0.57
N SER A 176 32.95 -26.21 0.90
CA SER A 176 31.79 -26.56 1.72
C SER A 176 31.86 -25.88 3.09
N LEU A 177 33.03 -25.81 3.72
CA LEU A 177 33.20 -25.12 4.99
C LEU A 177 32.90 -23.61 4.87
N ARG A 178 33.36 -22.96 3.79
CA ARG A 178 33.04 -21.52 3.54
C ARG A 178 31.55 -21.29 3.33
N GLN A 179 30.84 -22.25 2.75
CA GLN A 179 29.40 -22.21 2.53
C GLN A 179 28.56 -22.44 3.80
N THR A 180 29.17 -22.87 4.91
CA THR A 180 28.47 -22.96 6.21
C THR A 180 28.13 -21.59 6.82
N THR A 181 28.89 -20.54 6.45
CA THR A 181 28.56 -19.18 6.84
C THR A 181 27.75 -18.54 5.72
N VAL A 182 26.46 -18.30 5.98
CA VAL A 182 25.60 -17.54 5.07
C VAL A 182 25.98 -16.07 5.19
N ARG A 183 26.38 -15.46 4.08
CA ARG A 183 26.86 -14.06 4.02
C ARG A 183 25.96 -13.19 3.14
N ALA A 184 25.94 -11.90 3.43
CA ALA A 184 25.27 -10.92 2.58
C ALA A 184 25.94 -10.85 1.19
N PRO A 185 25.19 -10.97 0.08
CA PRO A 185 25.77 -10.89 -1.27
C PRO A 185 26.09 -9.45 -1.72
N TYR A 186 25.48 -8.43 -1.12
CA TYR A 186 25.68 -7.01 -1.41
C TYR A 186 25.32 -6.15 -0.18
N ASP A 187 25.67 -4.86 -0.21
CA ASP A 187 25.34 -3.89 0.83
C ASP A 187 23.83 -3.63 0.88
N GLY A 188 23.21 -3.81 2.04
CA GLY A 188 21.76 -3.72 2.15
C GLY A 188 21.21 -3.70 3.56
N VAL A 189 19.90 -3.50 3.66
CA VAL A 189 19.15 -3.60 4.90
C VAL A 189 18.43 -4.94 4.92
N LEU A 190 18.53 -5.65 6.05
CA LEU A 190 17.84 -6.92 6.25
C LEU A 190 16.35 -6.65 6.47
N THR A 191 15.50 -7.02 5.51
CA THR A 191 14.05 -6.79 5.61
C THR A 191 13.33 -7.91 6.34
N GLU A 192 13.84 -9.13 6.23
CA GLU A 192 13.24 -10.33 6.82
C GLU A 192 14.34 -11.34 7.18
N LEU A 193 14.17 -12.03 8.30
CA LEU A 193 15.05 -13.10 8.77
C LEU A 193 14.21 -14.34 9.12
N ALA A 194 14.27 -15.35 8.26
CA ALA A 194 13.47 -16.57 8.41
C ALA A 194 13.96 -17.49 9.55
N VAL A 195 15.19 -17.29 10.02
CA VAL A 195 15.81 -18.12 11.05
C VAL A 195 15.60 -17.49 12.44
N ARG A 196 14.84 -18.19 13.29
CA ARG A 196 14.43 -17.70 14.62
C ARG A 196 15.49 -17.84 15.73
N GLY A 197 16.67 -18.36 15.42
CA GLY A 197 17.77 -18.52 16.37
C GLY A 197 18.58 -19.81 16.20
N PRO A 198 19.49 -20.10 17.14
CA PRO A 198 20.27 -21.33 17.15
C PRO A 198 19.38 -22.57 17.33
N GLY A 199 19.80 -23.70 16.75
CA GLY A 199 19.04 -24.96 16.74
C GLY A 199 18.04 -25.09 15.59
N ASN A 200 17.75 -24.01 14.86
CA ASN A 200 16.89 -24.07 13.68
C ASN A 200 17.57 -24.86 12.55
N VAL A 201 16.86 -25.78 11.90
CA VAL A 201 17.40 -26.56 10.78
C VAL A 201 17.09 -25.85 9.47
N VAL A 202 18.12 -25.63 8.66
CA VAL A 202 17.99 -25.06 7.32
C VAL A 202 18.33 -26.10 6.26
N GLN A 203 17.62 -26.06 5.14
CA GLN A 203 17.90 -26.89 3.97
C GLN A 203 18.70 -26.10 2.92
N ALA A 204 19.42 -26.81 2.05
CA ALA A 204 20.08 -26.17 0.91
C ALA A 204 19.05 -25.53 -0.02
N GLY A 205 19.27 -24.27 -0.40
CA GLY A 205 18.34 -23.46 -1.18
C GLY A 205 17.24 -22.77 -0.36
N GLN A 206 17.11 -23.07 0.94
CA GLN A 206 16.11 -22.42 1.78
C GLN A 206 16.46 -20.94 1.99
N GLN A 207 15.47 -20.05 1.88
CA GLN A 207 15.61 -18.64 2.21
C GLN A 207 15.89 -18.47 3.70
N VAL A 208 17.01 -17.83 4.01
CA VAL A 208 17.45 -17.53 5.38
C VAL A 208 17.17 -16.08 5.73
N ALA A 209 17.38 -15.19 4.77
CA ALA A 209 17.31 -13.74 4.94
C ALA A 209 16.79 -13.09 3.65
N ALA A 210 16.27 -11.87 3.75
CA ALA A 210 15.88 -11.06 2.60
C ALA A 210 16.57 -9.70 2.71
N LEU A 211 17.32 -9.29 1.67
CA LEU A 211 18.08 -8.04 1.66
C LEU A 211 17.51 -7.05 0.64
N ALA A 212 17.27 -5.83 1.09
CA ALA A 212 17.02 -4.68 0.22
C ALA A 212 18.33 -3.90 0.00
N PRO A 213 18.68 -3.51 -1.25
CA PRO A 213 19.88 -2.72 -1.52
C PRO A 213 19.92 -1.41 -0.71
N ALA A 214 21.09 -1.06 -0.18
CA ALA A 214 21.27 0.20 0.53
C ALA A 214 21.09 1.39 -0.43
N GLY A 215 20.28 2.38 -0.05
CA GLY A 215 19.97 3.54 -0.89
C GLY A 215 18.91 3.30 -1.97
N ALA A 216 18.22 2.15 -1.96
CA ALA A 216 17.04 1.95 -2.78
C ALA A 216 16.02 3.06 -2.52
N GLN A 217 15.53 3.70 -3.59
CA GLN A 217 14.46 4.68 -3.48
C GLN A 217 13.22 3.97 -2.93
N LEU A 218 12.46 4.61 -2.05
CA LEU A 218 11.25 3.99 -1.51
C LEU A 218 10.11 4.21 -2.50
N VAL A 219 9.41 3.14 -2.88
CA VAL A 219 8.20 3.18 -3.71
C VAL A 219 7.02 2.64 -2.92
N ILE A 220 5.81 3.03 -3.32
CA ILE A 220 4.58 2.52 -2.72
C ILE A 220 4.02 1.45 -3.62
N GLU A 221 3.83 0.25 -3.07
CA GLU A 221 3.09 -0.81 -3.71
C GLU A 221 1.64 -0.76 -3.23
N ALA A 222 0.76 -0.25 -4.09
CA ALA A 222 -0.67 -0.11 -3.82
C ALA A 222 -1.49 -1.13 -4.59
N GLN A 223 -2.63 -1.53 -4.02
CA GLN A 223 -3.61 -2.41 -4.67
C GLN A 223 -4.80 -1.58 -5.15
N VAL A 224 -5.08 -1.65 -6.45
CA VAL A 224 -6.24 -1.03 -7.09
C VAL A 224 -7.26 -2.10 -7.45
N LEU A 225 -8.54 -1.83 -7.23
CA LEU A 225 -9.60 -2.79 -7.56
C LEU A 225 -9.82 -2.87 -9.07
N ASN A 226 -10.13 -4.07 -9.58
CA ASN A 226 -10.37 -4.30 -11.02
C ASN A 226 -11.39 -3.32 -11.64
N LYS A 227 -12.44 -2.95 -10.89
CA LYS A 227 -13.47 -2.00 -11.35
C LYS A 227 -12.91 -0.63 -11.76
N ASP A 228 -11.78 -0.22 -11.17
CA ASP A 228 -11.17 1.09 -11.39
C ASP A 228 -9.95 1.00 -12.32
N MET A 229 -9.51 -0.21 -12.68
CA MET A 229 -8.27 -0.45 -13.44
C MET A 229 -8.31 0.19 -14.83
N ALA A 230 -9.46 0.21 -15.51
CA ALA A 230 -9.59 0.77 -16.86
C ALA A 230 -9.15 2.24 -17.00
N ARG A 231 -9.09 3.00 -15.89
CA ARG A 231 -8.71 4.43 -15.88
C ARG A 231 -7.29 4.68 -15.35
N ILE A 232 -6.59 3.63 -14.92
CA ILE A 232 -5.26 3.73 -14.33
C ILE A 232 -4.21 3.56 -15.42
N ALA A 233 -3.32 4.53 -15.56
CA ALA A 233 -2.21 4.51 -16.50
C ALA A 233 -0.90 4.93 -15.83
N VAL A 234 0.22 4.51 -16.40
CA VAL A 234 1.55 4.94 -15.98
C VAL A 234 1.70 6.45 -16.17
N GLY A 235 2.33 7.12 -15.20
CA GLY A 235 2.56 8.57 -15.21
C GLY A 235 1.44 9.42 -14.60
N LEU A 236 0.29 8.85 -14.23
CA LEU A 236 -0.77 9.62 -13.58
C LEU A 236 -0.28 10.20 -12.24
N PRO A 237 -0.68 11.45 -11.91
CA PRO A 237 -0.32 12.07 -10.65
C PRO A 237 -1.11 11.45 -9.49
N VAL A 238 -0.43 11.27 -8.37
CA VAL A 238 -0.95 10.63 -7.16
C VAL A 238 -0.72 11.54 -5.96
N LYS A 239 -1.75 11.72 -5.14
CA LYS A 239 -1.64 12.37 -3.83
C LYS A 239 -1.56 11.28 -2.76
N LEU A 240 -0.44 11.21 -2.05
CA LEU A 240 -0.16 10.20 -1.04
C LEU A 240 -0.42 10.78 0.35
N LYS A 241 -1.22 10.06 1.13
CA LYS A 241 -1.52 10.34 2.54
C LYS A 241 -0.94 9.21 3.37
N PHE A 242 0.11 9.49 4.14
CA PHE A 242 0.75 8.50 5.00
C PHE A 242 -0.01 8.37 6.32
N ASP A 243 -0.27 7.15 6.76
CA ASP A 243 -1.03 6.94 8.00
C ASP A 243 -0.22 7.35 9.25
N ALA A 244 1.11 7.25 9.15
CA ALA A 244 2.04 7.63 10.21
C ALA A 244 2.20 9.17 10.38
N PHE A 245 1.73 9.96 9.41
CA PHE A 245 1.91 11.42 9.40
C PHE A 245 0.58 12.13 9.12
N PRO A 246 -0.02 12.81 10.12
CA PRO A 246 -1.29 13.53 9.92
C PRO A 246 -1.22 14.53 8.75
N PHE A 247 -2.06 14.32 7.75
CA PHE A 247 -2.06 15.12 6.52
C PHE A 247 -2.42 16.60 6.75
N GLN A 248 -3.09 16.91 7.85
CA GLN A 248 -3.42 18.30 8.23
C GLN A 248 -2.16 19.13 8.53
N GLU A 249 -1.10 18.48 9.04
CA GLU A 249 0.15 19.16 9.42
C GLU A 249 1.24 19.00 8.35
N TYR A 250 1.38 17.80 7.79
CA TYR A 250 2.46 17.46 6.86
C TYR A 250 2.05 17.58 5.39
N GLY A 251 0.76 17.84 5.12
CA GLY A 251 0.21 17.90 3.77
C GLY A 251 0.18 16.51 3.11
N VAL A 252 -0.02 16.52 1.79
CA VAL A 252 0.07 15.32 0.95
C VAL A 252 1.43 15.24 0.29
N VAL A 253 1.92 14.03 0.08
CA VAL A 253 3.13 13.80 -0.73
C VAL A 253 2.69 13.59 -2.17
N ASN A 254 3.18 14.43 -3.08
CA ASN A 254 2.87 14.29 -4.50
C ASN A 254 3.77 13.19 -5.09
N GLY A 255 3.20 12.31 -5.89
CA GLY A 255 3.90 11.23 -6.57
C GLY A 255 3.32 10.95 -7.94
N HIS A 256 3.89 9.98 -8.64
CA HIS A 256 3.41 9.54 -9.95
C HIS A 256 3.43 8.01 -10.03
N ILE A 257 2.53 7.45 -10.84
CA ILE A 257 2.55 6.01 -11.11
C ILE A 257 3.79 5.67 -11.93
N LEU A 258 4.64 4.82 -11.37
CA LEU A 258 5.85 4.32 -12.04
C LEU A 258 5.50 3.13 -12.94
N THR A 259 4.78 2.14 -12.40
CA THR A 259 4.37 0.95 -13.14
C THR A 259 3.01 0.45 -12.68
N VAL A 260 2.33 -0.26 -13.58
CA VAL A 260 1.09 -0.98 -13.33
C VAL A 260 1.35 -2.44 -13.70
N ALA A 261 1.08 -3.37 -12.79
CA ALA A 261 1.22 -4.78 -13.07
C ALA A 261 0.18 -5.22 -14.12
N PRO A 262 0.58 -6.00 -15.14
CA PRO A 262 -0.33 -6.44 -16.20
C PRO A 262 -1.35 -7.46 -15.70
N ASP A 263 -1.00 -8.19 -14.64
CA ASP A 263 -1.81 -9.28 -14.10
C ASP A 263 -2.44 -8.91 -12.76
N ALA A 264 -3.66 -9.38 -12.55
CA ALA A 264 -4.34 -9.24 -11.27
C ALA A 264 -3.65 -10.12 -10.21
N ALA A 265 -3.27 -9.51 -9.10
CA ALA A 265 -2.89 -10.23 -7.89
C ALA A 265 -4.13 -10.57 -7.07
N GLY A 266 -4.30 -11.86 -6.76
CA GLY A 266 -5.33 -12.37 -5.85
C GLY A 266 -6.34 -13.30 -6.52
N GLU A 267 -6.59 -14.44 -5.88
CA GLU A 267 -7.56 -15.45 -6.28
C GLU A 267 -8.50 -15.76 -5.11
N SER A 268 -9.78 -15.99 -5.43
CA SER A 268 -10.88 -16.47 -4.56
C SER A 268 -11.45 -15.49 -3.52
N GLY A 269 -12.39 -14.62 -3.97
CA GLY A 269 -13.51 -14.15 -3.13
C GLY A 269 -13.66 -12.64 -2.87
N ARG A 270 -12.59 -11.82 -2.99
CA ARG A 270 -12.65 -10.35 -2.74
C ARG A 270 -12.57 -9.46 -4.00
N GLY A 271 -12.65 -10.07 -5.18
CA GLY A 271 -12.46 -9.39 -6.46
C GLY A 271 -10.98 -9.25 -6.83
N ALA A 272 -10.71 -9.25 -8.13
CA ALA A 272 -9.35 -9.08 -8.66
C ALA A 272 -8.80 -7.70 -8.29
N SER A 273 -7.53 -7.66 -7.87
CA SER A 273 -6.81 -6.42 -7.57
C SER A 273 -5.54 -6.33 -8.41
N TYR A 274 -5.19 -5.15 -8.87
CA TYR A 274 -3.98 -4.89 -9.64
C TYR A 274 -2.97 -4.17 -8.76
N LYS A 275 -1.71 -4.62 -8.84
CA LYS A 275 -0.61 -4.00 -8.13
C LYS A 275 -0.09 -2.81 -8.92
N VAL A 276 0.01 -1.66 -8.29
CA VAL A 276 0.51 -0.42 -8.88
C VAL A 276 1.68 0.07 -8.04
N THR A 277 2.79 0.41 -8.69
CA THR A 277 3.97 0.97 -8.04
C THR A 277 3.97 2.48 -8.24
N ILE A 278 4.05 3.22 -7.14
CA ILE A 278 3.97 4.68 -7.12
C ILE A 278 5.27 5.23 -6.56
N GLN A 279 5.89 6.17 -7.27
CA GLN A 279 7.09 6.85 -6.79
C GLN A 279 6.67 8.08 -5.97
N PRO A 280 6.99 8.14 -4.66
CA PRO A 280 6.76 9.33 -3.85
C PRO A 280 7.74 10.43 -4.24
N GLY A 281 7.24 11.64 -4.39
CA GLY A 281 8.03 12.85 -4.58
C GLY A 281 8.15 13.66 -3.29
N GLN A 282 8.03 14.99 -3.40
CA GLN A 282 8.13 15.88 -2.26
C GLN A 282 6.78 16.12 -1.57
N ALA A 283 6.85 16.42 -0.28
CA ALA A 283 5.70 16.82 0.51
C ALA A 283 5.26 18.25 0.17
N SER A 284 3.96 18.46 0.03
CA SER A 284 3.41 19.79 -0.24
C SER A 284 3.66 20.79 0.90
N SER A 285 3.96 20.33 2.12
CA SER A 285 4.30 21.16 3.28
C SER A 285 5.75 21.66 3.25
N GLY A 286 6.60 21.17 2.33
CA GLY A 286 8.04 21.50 2.26
C GLY A 286 8.89 20.88 3.38
N LYS A 287 8.27 20.24 4.38
CA LYS A 287 8.96 19.46 5.41
C LYS A 287 9.47 18.13 4.85
N THR A 288 10.68 17.73 5.25
CA THR A 288 11.23 16.41 4.91
C THR A 288 10.60 15.34 5.80
N LEU A 289 9.88 14.39 5.21
CA LEU A 289 9.36 13.23 5.94
C LEU A 289 10.41 12.12 5.96
N ALA A 290 10.73 11.61 7.15
CA ALA A 290 11.58 10.44 7.34
C ALA A 290 10.77 9.16 7.06
N LEU A 291 10.57 8.85 5.77
CA LEU A 291 9.85 7.66 5.34
C LEU A 291 10.66 6.38 5.63
N ARG A 292 9.98 5.34 6.10
CA ARG A 292 10.58 4.01 6.38
C ARG A 292 9.83 2.92 5.62
N SER A 293 10.55 1.89 5.20
CA SER A 293 9.95 0.68 4.66
C SER A 293 8.92 0.10 5.64
N GLY A 294 7.80 -0.39 5.12
CA GLY A 294 6.68 -0.93 5.90
C GLY A 294 5.62 0.10 6.31
N MET A 295 5.86 1.41 6.14
CA MET A 295 4.82 2.42 6.38
C MET A 295 3.65 2.24 5.40
N THR A 296 2.42 2.42 5.88
CA THR A 296 1.21 2.39 5.05
C THR A 296 0.83 3.78 4.57
N ALA A 297 0.29 3.84 3.36
CA ALA A 297 -0.21 5.06 2.76
C ALA A 297 -1.48 4.80 1.95
N THR A 298 -2.34 5.81 1.95
CA THR A 298 -3.48 5.88 1.04
C THR A 298 -3.09 6.74 -0.16
N ALA A 299 -3.15 6.16 -1.35
CA ALA A 299 -2.87 6.79 -2.62
C ALA A 299 -4.17 7.23 -3.29
N GLU A 300 -4.32 8.53 -3.53
CA GLU A 300 -5.40 9.10 -4.33
C GLU A 300 -4.87 9.38 -5.74
N ILE A 301 -5.18 8.48 -6.67
CA ILE A 301 -4.73 8.51 -8.06
C ILE A 301 -5.69 9.38 -8.87
N ILE A 302 -5.19 10.48 -9.43
CA ILE A 302 -6.01 11.39 -10.25
C ILE A 302 -6.12 10.80 -11.66
N THR A 303 -7.30 10.30 -12.01
CA THR A 303 -7.53 9.58 -13.29
C THR A 303 -8.08 10.51 -14.37
N GLU A 304 -8.98 11.43 -14.00
CA GLU A 304 -9.62 12.34 -14.92
C GLU A 304 -9.78 13.72 -14.28
N ARG A 305 -9.82 14.76 -15.11
CA ARG A 305 -10.17 16.12 -14.70
C ARG A 305 -11.42 16.54 -15.46
N LYS A 306 -12.54 16.67 -14.76
CA LYS A 306 -13.84 17.03 -15.37
C LYS A 306 -14.34 18.34 -14.82
N THR A 307 -15.17 19.04 -15.58
CA THR A 307 -15.80 20.26 -15.10
C THR A 307 -17.03 19.96 -14.24
N ILE A 308 -17.40 20.86 -13.34
CA ILE A 308 -18.62 20.72 -12.54
C ILE A 308 -19.85 20.59 -13.45
N LEU A 309 -19.88 21.37 -14.54
CA LEU A 309 -20.95 21.29 -15.53
C LEU A 309 -21.08 19.87 -16.12
N HIS A 310 -19.95 19.21 -16.43
CA HIS A 310 -19.97 17.84 -16.91
C HIS A 310 -20.60 16.89 -15.88
N LEU A 311 -20.22 17.01 -14.60
CA LEU A 311 -20.74 16.13 -13.53
C LEU A 311 -22.26 16.31 -13.32
N LEU A 312 -22.76 17.55 -13.42
CA LEU A 312 -24.19 17.84 -13.30
C LEU A 312 -25.00 17.29 -14.49
N LEU A 313 -24.41 17.25 -15.68
CA LEU A 313 -25.07 16.78 -16.90
C LEU A 313 -24.96 15.26 -17.13
N GLU A 314 -24.11 14.53 -16.40
CA GLU A 314 -23.95 13.07 -16.51
C GLU A 314 -25.27 12.27 -16.38
N PRO A 315 -26.13 12.48 -15.35
CA PRO A 315 -27.35 11.68 -15.20
C PRO A 315 -28.33 11.88 -16.37
N PHE A 316 -28.41 13.10 -16.91
CA PHE A 316 -29.26 13.42 -18.05
C PHE A 316 -28.76 12.77 -19.35
N ARG A 317 -27.43 12.65 -19.53
CA ARG A 317 -26.85 11.95 -20.70
C ARG A 317 -27.08 10.44 -20.63
N LYS A 318 -26.90 9.83 -19.45
CA LYS A 318 -27.13 8.39 -19.26
C LYS A 318 -28.57 7.98 -19.57
N LEU A 319 -29.55 8.84 -19.30
CA LEU A 319 -30.96 8.59 -19.64
C LEU A 319 -31.24 8.63 -21.15
N ARG A 320 -30.43 9.35 -21.95
CA ARG A 320 -30.60 9.44 -23.40
C ARG A 320 -29.88 8.31 -24.16
N GLU A 321 -28.83 7.75 -23.57
CA GLU A 321 -28.07 6.61 -24.14
C GLU A 321 -28.60 5.24 -23.67
N GLY A 322 -29.48 5.22 -22.66
CA GLY A 322 -30.16 4.01 -22.15
C GLY A 322 -31.49 3.69 -22.83
N ILE A 323 -31.78 4.30 -23.98
CA ILE A 323 -32.92 4.00 -24.88
C ILE A 323 -32.36 3.57 -26.23
#